data_AF-A0A3T0EB91-F1
#
_entry.id   AF-A0A3T0EB91-F1
#
_cell.length_a   1.000
_cell.length_b   1.000
_cell.length_c   1.000
_cell.angle_alpha   90.00
_cell.angle_beta   90.00
_cell.angle_gamma   90.00
#
_symmetry.space_group_name_H-M   'P 1'
#
loop_
_entity.id
_entity.type
_entity.pdbx_description
1 polymer ?
#
loop_
_entity_poly.entity_id
_entity_poly.type
_entity_poly.pdbx_seq_one_letter_code
_entity_poly.pdbx_strand_id
1 'polypeptide(L)'
;MGNDSAATPRLARVEIDTATTPDAALEAARSAQAIDIRFPAFKDGRGYSLAALIRESGFAGELRATGDILPDQKDYLTRTGFDVIAPDDGSPRWARTSFTHAYQPGLAKGANDRVPAYRARALAIRKAQVEALNQQYGDAVPETIIAVAVEVFEGRIAMLSSFGIEAALGLALLAQVDRSVPVVFLDTQRHFPQTLSYRDELVAHLRLEDVRILTPDPAEARAADNDGKLFERDGEACCDLRKVRPLNAGLEGFDAVITGRKRAHGGGRQALQPFEFDGERVKINPVAGLAPADIAALYREMKLPAHPLSSQGYTSVGCWPCTAPSSGAHARDGRWPGSDRSECGIFDPVRTARADAARKRAVRLIG
;
A
#
# COMPACT_ATOMS: atom_id res chain seq x y z
N MET A 1 20.26 56.13 -11.58
CA MET A 1 20.82 55.00 -10.80
C MET A 1 19.64 54.47 -10.01
N GLY A 2 18.83 53.55 -10.51
CA GLY A 2 19.18 52.16 -10.86
C GLY A 2 18.43 51.29 -9.84
N ASN A 3 17.15 51.03 -10.13
CA ASN A 3 16.25 50.24 -9.29
C ASN A 3 16.34 48.78 -9.74
N ASP A 4 17.13 47.97 -9.03
CA ASP A 4 17.22 46.53 -9.26
C ASP A 4 16.03 45.83 -8.60
N SER A 5 15.01 45.56 -9.42
CA SER A 5 13.97 44.58 -9.12
C SER A 5 14.57 43.17 -9.20
N ALA A 6 14.77 42.55 -8.04
CA ALA A 6 15.21 41.16 -7.93
C ALA A 6 14.16 40.23 -8.56
N ALA A 7 14.52 39.60 -9.68
CA ALA A 7 13.71 38.56 -10.31
C ALA A 7 13.72 37.29 -9.44
N THR A 8 12.54 36.91 -8.93
CA THR A 8 12.27 35.64 -8.26
C THR A 8 12.65 34.46 -9.17
N PRO A 9 13.34 33.41 -8.68
CA PRO A 9 13.77 32.30 -9.53
C PRO A 9 12.55 31.54 -10.07
N ARG A 10 12.51 31.35 -11.39
CA ARG A 10 11.46 30.57 -12.08
C ARG A 10 11.63 29.09 -11.71
N LEU A 11 10.78 28.60 -10.81
CA LEU A 11 10.56 27.17 -10.55
C LEU A 11 10.33 26.45 -11.89
N ALA A 12 10.88 25.25 -12.09
CA ALA A 12 10.66 24.47 -13.31
C ALA A 12 9.16 24.08 -13.41
N ARG A 13 8.39 24.92 -14.11
CA ARG A 13 6.95 24.74 -14.35
C ARG A 13 6.74 24.03 -15.67
N VAL A 14 5.98 22.94 -15.65
CA VAL A 14 5.65 22.13 -16.82
C VAL A 14 4.16 22.31 -17.14
N GLU A 15 3.83 22.57 -18.41
CA GLU A 15 2.42 22.60 -18.86
C GLU A 15 2.08 21.30 -19.57
N ILE A 16 0.97 20.69 -19.19
CA ILE A 16 0.37 19.51 -19.83
C ILE A 16 -1.10 19.79 -20.17
N ASP A 17 -1.65 19.09 -21.15
CA ASP A 17 -3.06 19.20 -21.51
C ASP A 17 -3.89 18.01 -20.98
N THR A 18 -5.22 18.09 -21.11
CA THR A 18 -6.13 17.02 -20.70
C THR A 18 -6.07 15.76 -21.57
N ALA A 19 -5.38 15.79 -22.72
CA ALA A 19 -5.18 14.64 -23.60
C ALA A 19 -3.90 13.86 -23.27
N THR A 20 -3.03 14.43 -22.43
CA THR A 20 -1.80 13.80 -21.94
C THR A 20 -2.12 12.46 -21.28
N THR A 21 -1.35 11.42 -21.63
CA THR A 21 -1.55 10.09 -21.06
C THR A 21 -1.18 10.09 -19.58
N PRO A 22 -1.79 9.22 -18.76
CA PRO A 22 -1.43 9.06 -17.34
C PRO A 22 0.08 8.91 -17.12
N ASP A 23 0.75 8.05 -17.87
CA ASP A 23 2.18 7.79 -17.70
C ASP A 23 3.03 9.03 -18.02
N ALA A 24 2.71 9.75 -19.10
CA ALA A 24 3.42 10.99 -19.45
C ALA A 24 3.22 12.09 -18.40
N ALA A 25 2.02 12.18 -17.81
CA ALA A 25 1.73 13.12 -16.73
C ALA A 25 2.51 12.78 -15.45
N LEU A 26 2.66 11.49 -15.12
CA LEU A 26 3.45 11.02 -13.99
C LEU A 26 4.95 11.28 -14.19
N GLU A 27 5.47 11.08 -15.40
CA GLU A 27 6.86 11.40 -15.72
C GLU A 27 7.15 12.90 -15.63
N ALA A 28 6.23 13.75 -16.11
CA ALA A 28 6.34 15.20 -15.94
C ALA A 28 6.42 15.59 -14.45
N ALA A 29 5.65 14.92 -13.59
CA ALA A 29 5.65 15.16 -12.15
C ALA A 29 6.96 14.79 -11.44
N ARG A 30 7.77 13.88 -11.98
CA ARG A 30 9.05 13.49 -11.34
C ARG A 30 10.08 14.61 -11.31
N SER A 31 10.04 15.53 -12.28
CA SER A 31 11.05 16.58 -12.46
C SER A 31 10.51 18.00 -12.28
N ALA A 32 9.19 18.18 -12.27
CA ALA A 32 8.57 19.49 -12.12
C ALA A 32 8.56 19.97 -10.66
N GLN A 33 8.62 21.29 -10.47
CA GLN A 33 8.32 21.93 -9.19
C GLN A 33 6.90 22.52 -9.17
N ALA A 34 6.32 22.73 -10.36
CA ALA A 34 4.94 23.11 -10.56
C ALA A 34 4.42 22.53 -11.88
N ILE A 35 3.15 22.17 -11.94
CA ILE A 35 2.48 21.66 -13.14
C ILE A 35 1.21 22.46 -13.41
N ASP A 36 1.07 22.91 -14.66
CA ASP A 36 -0.15 23.52 -15.18
C ASP A 36 -0.89 22.48 -16.02
N ILE A 37 -2.14 22.20 -15.67
CA ILE A 37 -3.02 21.33 -16.47
C ILE A 37 -4.00 22.23 -17.20
N ARG A 38 -3.83 22.33 -18.52
CA ARG A 38 -4.66 23.16 -19.38
C ARG A 38 -5.94 22.44 -19.79
N PHE A 39 -7.08 23.01 -19.43
CA PHE A 39 -8.42 22.58 -19.84
C PHE A 39 -8.78 23.26 -21.18
N PRO A 40 -8.90 22.48 -22.28
CA PRO A 40 -9.27 23.04 -23.58
C PRO A 40 -10.76 23.43 -23.66
N ALA A 41 -11.60 22.83 -22.82
CA ALA A 41 -13.01 23.15 -22.71
C ALA A 41 -13.52 22.80 -21.30
N PHE A 42 -14.46 23.58 -20.75
CA PHE A 42 -14.99 23.34 -19.40
C PHE A 42 -15.65 21.95 -19.24
N LYS A 43 -16.11 21.35 -20.34
CA LYS A 43 -16.72 20.01 -20.35
C LYS A 43 -15.70 18.85 -20.27
N ASP A 44 -14.40 19.14 -20.33
CA ASP A 44 -13.36 18.10 -20.30
C ASP A 44 -13.02 17.68 -18.86
N GLY A 45 -13.45 16.46 -18.50
CA GLY A 45 -13.23 15.89 -17.17
C GLY A 45 -11.85 15.26 -16.95
N ARG A 46 -10.99 15.12 -17.97
CA ARG A 46 -9.74 14.35 -17.85
C ARG A 46 -8.70 15.03 -16.96
N GLY A 47 -8.63 16.36 -16.98
CA GLY A 47 -7.69 17.13 -16.15
C GLY A 47 -7.85 16.88 -14.65
N TYR A 48 -9.08 16.60 -14.18
CA TYR A 48 -9.36 16.19 -12.80
C TYR A 48 -8.72 14.84 -12.45
N SER A 49 -8.72 13.90 -13.39
CA SER A 49 -8.11 12.58 -13.18
C SER A 49 -6.58 12.68 -13.19
N LEU A 50 -6.02 13.49 -14.10
CA LEU A 50 -4.58 13.74 -14.15
C LEU A 50 -4.06 14.41 -12.87
N ALA A 51 -4.76 15.42 -12.35
CA ALA A 51 -4.38 16.07 -11.10
C ALA A 51 -4.33 15.10 -9.92
N ALA A 52 -5.35 14.24 -9.81
CA ALA A 52 -5.42 13.27 -8.74
C ALA A 52 -4.33 12.21 -8.85
N LEU A 53 -4.03 11.71 -10.06
CA LEU A 53 -2.92 10.78 -10.32
C LEU A 53 -1.56 11.40 -9.95
N ILE A 54 -1.32 12.66 -10.34
CA ILE A 54 -0.09 13.38 -10.00
C ILE A 54 0.05 13.51 -8.48
N ARG A 55 -1.03 13.79 -7.73
CA ARG A 55 -0.96 13.82 -6.26
C ARG A 55 -0.71 12.46 -5.64
N GLU A 56 -1.35 11.41 -6.17
CA GLU A 56 -1.18 10.05 -5.68
C GLU A 56 0.26 9.53 -5.90
N SER A 57 0.98 10.04 -6.89
CA SER A 57 2.41 9.74 -7.09
C SER A 57 3.34 10.39 -6.06
N GLY A 58 2.80 11.21 -5.15
CA GLY A 58 3.57 11.92 -4.13
C GLY A 58 4.03 13.31 -4.56
N PHE A 59 3.55 13.84 -5.70
CA PHE A 59 3.90 15.19 -6.13
C PHE A 59 3.44 16.24 -5.11
N ALA A 60 4.42 16.91 -4.49
CA ALA A 60 4.20 17.95 -3.50
C ALA A 60 4.32 19.38 -4.08
N GLY A 61 4.64 19.50 -5.37
CA GLY A 61 4.75 20.78 -6.08
C GLY A 61 3.39 21.45 -6.32
N GLU A 62 3.41 22.64 -6.90
CA GLU A 62 2.17 23.38 -7.18
C GLU A 62 1.41 22.76 -8.36
N LEU A 63 0.13 22.41 -8.19
CA LEU A 63 -0.76 22.06 -9.31
C LEU A 63 -1.70 23.22 -9.63
N ARG A 64 -1.70 23.66 -10.89
CA ARG A 64 -2.52 24.76 -11.38
C ARG A 64 -3.47 24.29 -12.47
N ALA A 65 -4.76 24.61 -12.33
CA ALA A 65 -5.73 24.44 -13.38
C ALA A 65 -5.78 25.71 -14.24
N THR A 66 -5.55 25.59 -15.55
CA THR A 66 -5.58 26.71 -16.51
C THR A 66 -6.57 26.44 -17.65
N GLY A 67 -6.96 27.46 -18.41
CA GLY A 67 -7.80 27.30 -19.60
C GLY A 67 -9.29 27.61 -19.39
N ASP A 68 -10.15 26.97 -20.20
CA ASP A 68 -11.61 27.15 -20.16
C ASP A 68 -12.21 26.38 -18.97
N ILE A 69 -12.30 27.05 -17.83
CA ILE A 69 -12.76 26.52 -16.55
C ILE A 69 -13.88 27.42 -16.04
N LEU A 70 -14.90 26.85 -15.39
CA LEU A 70 -16.00 27.62 -14.81
C LEU A 70 -15.87 27.80 -13.28
N PRO A 71 -16.42 28.89 -12.72
CA PRO A 71 -16.47 29.10 -11.27
C PRO A 71 -17.07 27.92 -10.49
N ASP A 72 -18.11 27.27 -11.02
CA ASP A 72 -18.78 26.11 -10.41
C ASP A 72 -17.88 24.86 -10.32
N GLN A 73 -16.73 24.87 -11.00
CA GLN A 73 -15.76 23.78 -11.01
C GLN A 73 -14.70 23.88 -9.90
N LYS A 74 -14.60 25.03 -9.24
CA LYS A 74 -13.56 25.33 -8.24
C LYS A 74 -13.44 24.27 -7.16
N ASP A 75 -14.56 23.86 -6.57
CA ASP A 75 -14.56 22.90 -5.47
C ASP A 75 -14.14 21.50 -5.96
N TYR A 76 -14.53 21.13 -7.18
CA TYR A 76 -14.11 19.87 -7.79
C TYR A 76 -12.61 19.85 -8.12
N LEU A 77 -12.06 20.97 -8.62
CA LEU A 77 -10.63 21.12 -8.89
C LEU A 77 -9.81 21.05 -7.60
N THR A 78 -10.25 21.79 -6.58
CA THR A 78 -9.65 21.75 -5.23
C THR A 78 -9.63 20.32 -4.70
N ARG A 79 -10.74 19.58 -4.85
CA ARG A 79 -10.87 18.20 -4.39
C ARG A 79 -9.90 17.24 -5.08
N THR A 80 -9.57 17.47 -6.36
CA THR A 80 -8.61 16.63 -7.09
C THR A 80 -7.16 17.05 -6.90
N GLY A 81 -6.90 18.01 -6.02
CA GLY A 81 -5.54 18.37 -5.59
C GLY A 81 -4.91 19.56 -6.30
N PHE A 82 -5.68 20.35 -7.05
CA PHE A 82 -5.21 21.64 -7.56
C PHE A 82 -5.02 22.65 -6.42
N ASP A 83 -3.86 23.32 -6.39
CA ASP A 83 -3.55 24.40 -5.44
C ASP A 83 -3.97 25.77 -5.96
N VAL A 84 -3.95 25.92 -7.29
CA VAL A 84 -4.19 27.18 -7.99
C VAL A 84 -5.19 26.99 -9.12
N ILE A 85 -6.11 27.93 -9.26
CA ILE A 85 -7.04 28.00 -10.39
C ILE A 85 -6.80 29.34 -11.08
N ALA A 86 -6.45 29.27 -12.37
CA ALA A 86 -6.06 30.40 -13.21
C ALA A 86 -6.80 30.30 -14.56
N PRO A 87 -8.10 30.62 -14.60
CA PRO A 87 -8.93 30.50 -15.78
C PRO A 87 -8.52 31.51 -16.87
N ASP A 88 -8.82 31.20 -18.14
CA ASP A 88 -8.64 32.16 -19.23
C ASP A 88 -9.63 33.35 -19.12
N ASP A 89 -10.72 33.18 -18.36
CA ASP A 89 -11.72 34.23 -18.11
C ASP A 89 -11.45 35.00 -16.79
N GLY A 90 -11.12 36.29 -16.89
CA GLY A 90 -11.02 37.18 -15.72
C GLY A 90 -12.38 37.63 -15.16
N SER A 91 -13.42 36.80 -15.28
CA SER A 91 -14.79 37.26 -15.03
C SER A 91 -15.04 37.51 -13.54
N PRO A 92 -15.86 38.51 -13.16
CA PRO A 92 -16.20 38.78 -11.75
C PRO A 92 -16.95 37.61 -11.07
N ARG A 93 -17.37 36.58 -11.82
CA ARG A 93 -18.11 35.43 -11.31
C ARG A 93 -17.25 34.57 -10.38
N TRP A 94 -15.93 34.60 -10.51
CA TRP A 94 -14.99 33.90 -9.62
C TRP A 94 -15.06 34.37 -8.17
N ALA A 95 -15.50 35.61 -7.93
CA ALA A 95 -15.72 36.17 -6.59
C ALA A 95 -16.97 35.58 -5.88
N ARG A 96 -17.85 34.86 -6.60
CA ARG A 96 -19.12 34.34 -6.09
C ARG A 96 -19.12 32.82 -5.85
N THR A 97 -17.94 32.23 -5.71
CA THR A 97 -17.73 30.76 -5.67
C THR A 97 -17.95 30.10 -4.31
N SER A 98 -18.47 30.81 -3.31
CA SER A 98 -18.72 30.24 -1.97
C SER A 98 -20.20 30.00 -1.74
N PHE A 99 -20.61 28.74 -1.65
CA PHE A 99 -21.96 28.34 -1.27
C PHE A 99 -21.99 27.88 0.19
N THR A 100 -22.97 28.35 0.97
CA THR A 100 -23.17 27.91 2.36
C THR A 100 -23.88 26.55 2.43
N HIS A 101 -24.66 26.18 1.41
CA HIS A 101 -25.40 24.92 1.29
C HIS A 101 -25.26 24.34 -0.12
N ALA A 102 -24.90 23.07 -0.21
CA ALA A 102 -24.88 22.33 -1.47
C ALA A 102 -25.93 21.23 -1.44
N TYR A 103 -26.82 21.24 -2.44
CA TYR A 103 -27.85 20.21 -2.62
C TYR A 103 -27.24 18.84 -2.99
N GLN A 104 -26.12 18.85 -3.72
CA GLN A 104 -25.38 17.64 -4.02
C GLN A 104 -24.42 17.28 -2.87
N PRO A 105 -24.48 16.04 -2.33
CA PRO A 105 -23.70 15.64 -1.16
C PRO A 105 -22.20 15.87 -1.30
N GLY A 106 -21.64 15.78 -2.52
CA GLY A 106 -20.20 15.84 -2.79
C GLY A 106 -19.49 17.18 -2.50
N LEU A 107 -20.22 18.22 -2.12
CA LEU A 107 -19.72 19.55 -1.75
C LEU A 107 -19.89 19.84 -0.24
N ALA A 108 -20.53 18.94 0.51
CA ALA A 108 -20.67 19.09 1.96
C ALA A 108 -19.33 18.80 2.67
N LYS A 109 -19.03 19.56 3.72
CA LYS A 109 -17.89 19.33 4.62
C LYS A 109 -18.01 17.92 5.22
N GLY A 110 -17.18 16.98 4.75
CA GLY A 110 -17.24 15.57 5.14
C GLY A 110 -17.63 14.58 4.03
N ALA A 111 -18.00 15.04 2.84
CA ALA A 111 -18.31 14.18 1.69
C ALA A 111 -17.06 13.65 0.94
N ASN A 112 -15.91 13.66 1.62
CA ASN A 112 -14.58 13.44 1.05
C ASN A 112 -14.21 11.95 0.88
N ASP A 113 -15.14 11.04 1.14
CA ASP A 113 -14.87 9.59 1.19
C ASP A 113 -15.18 8.87 -0.13
N ARG A 114 -15.55 9.59 -1.20
CA ARG A 114 -15.81 8.97 -2.51
C ARG A 114 -14.51 8.82 -3.30
N VAL A 115 -14.09 7.56 -3.47
CA VAL A 115 -13.01 7.16 -4.38
C VAL A 115 -13.23 7.80 -5.77
N PRO A 116 -12.24 8.51 -6.33
CA PRO A 116 -12.35 9.10 -7.67
C PRO A 116 -12.73 8.06 -8.74
N ALA A 117 -13.47 8.47 -9.76
CA ALA A 117 -14.01 7.55 -10.77
C ALA A 117 -12.93 6.75 -11.52
N TYR A 118 -11.76 7.33 -11.78
CA TYR A 118 -10.64 6.62 -12.40
C TYR A 118 -10.09 5.52 -11.47
N ARG A 119 -9.96 5.81 -10.16
CA ARG A 119 -9.51 4.84 -9.16
C ARG A 119 -10.54 3.73 -8.97
N ALA A 120 -11.82 4.06 -8.91
CA ALA A 120 -12.89 3.06 -8.88
C ALA A 120 -12.84 2.11 -10.10
N ARG A 121 -12.58 2.64 -11.31
CA ARG A 121 -12.38 1.82 -12.52
C ARG A 121 -11.15 0.94 -12.43
N ALA A 122 -10.00 1.48 -12.00
CA ALA A 122 -8.76 0.73 -11.84
C ALA A 122 -8.93 -0.43 -10.84
N LEU A 123 -9.59 -0.18 -9.70
CA LEU A 123 -9.89 -1.20 -8.70
C LEU A 123 -10.86 -2.26 -9.25
N ALA A 124 -11.86 -1.88 -10.05
CA ALA A 124 -12.77 -2.82 -10.70
C ALA A 124 -12.06 -3.72 -11.72
N ILE A 125 -11.15 -3.15 -12.53
CA ILE A 125 -10.31 -3.91 -13.47
C ILE A 125 -9.44 -4.90 -12.70
N ARG A 126 -8.78 -4.46 -11.62
CA ARG A 126 -7.95 -5.31 -10.77
C ARG A 126 -8.75 -6.45 -10.14
N LYS A 127 -9.97 -6.18 -9.68
CA LYS A 127 -10.88 -7.20 -9.17
C LYS A 127 -11.24 -8.24 -10.25
N ALA A 128 -11.61 -7.81 -11.45
CA ALA A 128 -11.92 -8.73 -12.55
C ALA A 128 -10.69 -9.58 -12.96
N GLN A 129 -9.50 -9.00 -12.90
CA GLN A 129 -8.25 -9.71 -13.14
C GLN A 129 -8.02 -10.84 -12.12
N VAL A 130 -8.34 -10.61 -10.84
CA VAL A 130 -8.28 -11.66 -9.79
C VAL A 130 -9.24 -12.82 -10.08
N GLU A 131 -10.44 -12.53 -10.55
CA GLU A 131 -11.42 -13.57 -10.92
C GLU A 131 -10.90 -14.42 -12.09
N ALA A 132 -10.35 -13.78 -13.13
CA ALA A 132 -9.74 -14.48 -14.27
C ALA A 132 -8.53 -15.33 -13.86
N LEU A 133 -7.65 -14.81 -12.99
CA LEU A 133 -6.48 -15.53 -12.49
C LEU A 133 -6.87 -16.78 -11.69
N ASN A 134 -7.88 -16.71 -10.83
CA ASN A 134 -8.37 -17.90 -10.13
C ASN A 134 -9.03 -18.91 -11.09
N GLN A 135 -9.77 -18.45 -12.11
CA GLN A 135 -10.36 -19.34 -13.09
C GLN A 135 -9.31 -20.14 -13.88
N GLN A 136 -8.18 -19.50 -14.21
CA GLN A 136 -7.14 -20.10 -15.03
C GLN A 136 -6.08 -20.86 -14.22
N TYR A 137 -5.71 -20.35 -13.04
CA TYR A 137 -4.56 -20.81 -12.25
C TYR A 137 -4.91 -21.17 -10.80
N GLY A 138 -6.20 -21.21 -10.44
CA GLY A 138 -6.65 -21.48 -9.06
C GLY A 138 -6.21 -22.83 -8.48
N ASP A 139 -5.96 -23.82 -9.36
CA ASP A 139 -5.49 -25.16 -8.99
C ASP A 139 -4.05 -25.43 -9.46
N ALA A 140 -3.33 -24.40 -9.90
CA ALA A 140 -1.95 -24.54 -10.35
C ALA A 140 -0.98 -24.77 -9.17
N VAL A 141 0.20 -25.31 -9.46
CA VAL A 141 1.27 -25.47 -8.47
C VAL A 141 1.81 -24.10 -8.02
N PRO A 142 2.37 -23.99 -6.80
CA PRO A 142 2.82 -22.71 -6.24
C PRO A 142 3.77 -21.92 -7.14
N GLU A 143 4.69 -22.59 -7.83
CA GLU A 143 5.66 -22.00 -8.75
C GLU A 143 4.96 -21.31 -9.92
N THR A 144 3.94 -21.94 -10.50
CA THR A 144 3.15 -21.36 -11.59
C THR A 144 2.34 -20.16 -11.11
N ILE A 145 1.76 -20.22 -9.90
CA ILE A 145 1.04 -19.09 -9.31
C ILE A 145 1.97 -17.89 -9.14
N ILE A 146 3.19 -18.11 -8.64
CA ILE A 146 4.19 -17.05 -8.46
C ILE A 146 4.63 -16.51 -9.83
N ALA A 147 4.98 -17.38 -10.78
CA ALA A 147 5.46 -16.97 -12.11
C ALA A 147 4.44 -16.08 -12.84
N VAL A 148 3.18 -16.49 -12.88
CA VAL A 148 2.10 -15.68 -13.47
C VAL A 148 1.91 -14.37 -12.72
N ALA A 149 1.97 -14.37 -11.39
CA ALA A 149 1.83 -13.14 -10.62
C ALA A 149 2.97 -12.15 -10.91
N VAL A 150 4.21 -12.64 -11.03
CA VAL A 150 5.37 -11.82 -11.36
C VAL A 150 5.25 -11.20 -12.76
N GLU A 151 4.81 -11.99 -13.75
CA GLU A 151 4.56 -11.50 -15.11
C GLU A 151 3.44 -10.45 -15.15
N VAL A 152 2.30 -10.74 -14.52
CA VAL A 152 1.12 -9.87 -14.56
C VAL A 152 1.33 -8.54 -13.83
N PHE A 153 2.10 -8.56 -12.74
CA PHE A 153 2.34 -7.41 -11.88
C PHE A 153 3.80 -6.94 -11.93
N GLU A 154 4.45 -7.10 -13.08
CA GLU A 154 5.86 -6.74 -13.31
C GLU A 154 6.20 -5.36 -12.71
N GLY A 155 7.25 -5.33 -11.88
CA GLY A 155 7.71 -4.13 -11.15
C GLY A 155 6.77 -3.58 -10.07
N ARG A 156 5.56 -4.14 -9.92
CA ARG A 156 4.49 -3.70 -9.00
C ARG A 156 4.05 -4.83 -8.06
N ILE A 157 4.89 -5.83 -7.87
CA ILE A 157 4.68 -6.95 -6.94
C ILE A 157 5.80 -7.02 -5.90
N ALA A 158 5.43 -7.40 -4.68
CA ALA A 158 6.37 -7.73 -3.62
C ALA A 158 5.92 -8.98 -2.87
N MET A 159 6.84 -9.64 -2.16
CA MET A 159 6.49 -10.67 -1.19
C MET A 159 6.55 -10.09 0.23
N LEU A 160 5.44 -10.21 0.98
CA LEU A 160 5.43 -9.89 2.40
C LEU A 160 5.83 -11.13 3.21
N SER A 161 6.97 -11.06 3.89
CA SER A 161 7.45 -12.13 4.76
C SER A 161 7.64 -11.64 6.19
N SER A 162 7.21 -12.46 7.14
CA SER A 162 7.52 -12.27 8.57
C SER A 162 8.76 -13.03 9.01
N PHE A 163 9.34 -13.86 8.13
CA PHE A 163 10.40 -14.81 8.47
C PHE A 163 10.05 -15.71 9.68
N GLY A 164 8.75 -16.00 9.87
CA GLY A 164 8.27 -16.91 10.91
C GLY A 164 8.52 -18.38 10.60
N ILE A 165 7.96 -19.26 11.45
CA ILE A 165 8.19 -20.72 11.47
C ILE A 165 8.20 -21.36 10.07
N GLU A 166 7.21 -21.04 9.23
CA GLU A 166 7.06 -21.66 7.91
C GLU A 166 7.38 -20.72 6.74
N ALA A 167 8.02 -19.57 6.99
CA ALA A 167 8.27 -18.56 5.96
C ALA A 167 9.25 -19.01 4.86
N ALA A 168 10.16 -19.95 5.16
CA ALA A 168 11.20 -20.37 4.23
C ALA A 168 10.63 -20.92 2.92
N LEU A 169 9.55 -21.70 2.98
CA LEU A 169 8.96 -22.31 1.78
C LEU A 169 8.53 -21.27 0.75
N GLY A 170 7.76 -20.26 1.17
CA GLY A 170 7.32 -19.20 0.24
C GLY A 170 8.48 -18.42 -0.35
N LEU A 171 9.50 -18.12 0.46
CA LEU A 171 10.70 -17.41 0.02
C LEU A 171 11.51 -18.24 -0.97
N ALA A 172 11.60 -19.55 -0.74
CA ALA A 172 12.37 -20.44 -1.59
C ALA A 172 11.66 -20.70 -2.93
N LEU A 173 10.33 -20.81 -2.93
CA LEU A 173 9.52 -20.85 -4.15
C LEU A 173 9.68 -19.56 -4.96
N LEU A 174 9.62 -18.40 -4.31
CA LEU A 174 9.89 -17.11 -4.97
C LEU A 174 11.31 -17.09 -5.56
N ALA A 175 12.32 -17.48 -4.79
CA ALA A 175 13.72 -17.45 -5.22
C ALA A 175 14.08 -18.43 -6.34
N GLN A 176 13.22 -19.42 -6.63
CA GLN A 176 13.31 -20.26 -7.82
C GLN A 176 12.76 -19.57 -9.08
N VAL A 177 11.75 -18.72 -8.91
CA VAL A 177 11.11 -17.98 -10.00
C VAL A 177 11.89 -16.71 -10.31
N ASP A 178 12.05 -15.82 -9.34
CA ASP A 178 12.71 -14.54 -9.49
C ASP A 178 13.20 -14.02 -8.11
N ARG A 179 14.52 -13.87 -7.96
CA ARG A 179 15.16 -13.39 -6.73
C ARG A 179 15.18 -11.87 -6.60
N SER A 180 14.91 -11.16 -7.71
CA SER A 180 14.87 -9.70 -7.77
C SER A 180 13.54 -9.14 -7.27
N VAL A 181 12.50 -9.97 -7.15
CA VAL A 181 11.21 -9.56 -6.57
C VAL A 181 11.44 -9.07 -5.13
N PRO A 182 11.00 -7.86 -4.79
CA PRO A 182 11.19 -7.30 -3.45
C PRO A 182 10.56 -8.16 -2.36
N VAL A 183 11.36 -8.58 -1.39
CA VAL A 183 10.90 -9.21 -0.15
C VAL A 183 10.81 -8.16 0.95
N VAL A 184 9.58 -7.81 1.30
CA VAL A 184 9.28 -6.82 2.32
C VAL A 184 9.23 -7.50 3.69
N PHE A 185 10.10 -7.06 4.60
CA PHE A 185 10.12 -7.44 6.01
C PHE A 185 9.70 -6.26 6.87
N LEU A 186 8.66 -6.46 7.69
CA LEU A 186 8.24 -5.48 8.67
C LEU A 186 8.94 -5.74 10.02
N ASP A 187 9.97 -4.95 10.31
CA ASP A 187 10.64 -4.96 11.60
C ASP A 187 9.87 -4.11 12.61
N THR A 188 9.13 -4.78 13.48
CA THR A 188 8.34 -4.12 14.53
C THR A 188 9.21 -3.61 15.68
N GLN A 189 10.53 -3.91 15.67
CA GLN A 189 11.47 -3.72 16.78
C GLN A 189 11.04 -4.47 18.06
N ARG A 190 10.21 -5.49 17.90
CA ARG A 190 9.70 -6.37 18.97
C ARG A 190 9.79 -7.83 18.55
N HIS A 191 10.65 -8.16 17.59
CA HIS A 191 10.88 -9.55 17.17
C HIS A 191 11.75 -10.30 18.19
N PHE A 192 11.68 -11.63 18.14
CA PHE A 192 12.70 -12.46 18.76
C PHE A 192 14.03 -12.27 18.02
N PRO A 193 15.18 -12.21 18.72
CA PRO A 193 16.50 -12.20 18.07
C PRO A 193 16.70 -13.38 17.12
N GLN A 194 16.14 -14.55 17.45
CA GLN A 194 16.15 -15.75 16.62
C GLN A 194 15.48 -15.52 15.26
N THR A 195 14.39 -14.74 15.19
CA THR A 195 13.71 -14.41 13.93
C THR A 195 14.55 -13.47 13.07
N LEU A 196 15.28 -12.53 13.68
CA LEU A 196 16.20 -11.65 12.95
C LEU A 196 17.41 -12.43 12.41
N SER A 197 17.99 -13.32 13.23
CA SER A 197 19.07 -14.21 12.78
C SER A 197 18.62 -15.15 11.66
N TYR A 198 17.42 -15.71 11.78
CA TYR A 198 16.87 -16.63 10.78
C TYR A 198 16.50 -15.90 9.48
N ARG A 199 16.07 -14.64 9.55
CA ARG A 199 15.94 -13.78 8.37
C ARG A 199 17.27 -13.71 7.62
N ASP A 200 18.35 -13.33 8.30
CA ASP A 200 19.65 -13.15 7.66
C ASP A 200 20.18 -14.47 7.09
N GLU A 201 19.97 -15.58 7.80
CA GLU A 201 20.26 -16.94 7.32
C GLU A 201 19.49 -17.25 6.02
N LEU A 202 18.18 -17.01 5.98
CA LEU A 202 17.36 -17.28 4.79
C LEU A 202 17.71 -16.37 3.61
N VAL A 203 17.98 -15.09 3.86
CA VAL A 203 18.42 -14.14 2.82
C VAL A 203 19.70 -14.65 2.15
N ALA A 204 20.68 -15.09 2.94
CA ALA A 204 21.92 -15.65 2.43
C ALA A 204 21.71 -17.01 1.74
N HIS A 205 20.96 -17.91 2.38
CA HIS A 205 20.71 -19.27 1.88
C HIS A 205 19.98 -19.27 0.53
N LEU A 206 18.98 -18.40 0.37
CA LEU A 206 18.15 -18.31 -0.83
C LEU A 206 18.69 -17.31 -1.86
N ARG A 207 19.71 -16.52 -1.49
CA ARG A 207 20.30 -15.45 -2.31
C ARG A 207 19.27 -14.41 -2.76
N LEU A 208 18.43 -13.96 -1.84
CA LEU A 208 17.44 -12.91 -2.11
C LEU A 208 18.16 -11.59 -2.42
N GLU A 209 17.77 -10.92 -3.52
CA GLU A 209 18.51 -9.77 -4.04
C GLU A 209 17.98 -8.42 -3.55
N ASP A 210 16.67 -8.32 -3.28
CA ASP A 210 16.02 -7.11 -2.76
C ASP A 210 15.21 -7.42 -1.49
N VAL A 211 15.80 -7.17 -0.32
CA VAL A 211 15.12 -7.32 0.98
C VAL A 211 14.91 -5.94 1.59
N ARG A 212 13.64 -5.51 1.68
CA ARG A 212 13.26 -4.18 2.16
C ARG A 212 12.78 -4.27 3.61
N ILE A 213 13.53 -3.62 4.50
CA ILE A 213 13.20 -3.59 5.94
C ILE A 213 12.37 -2.33 6.22
N LEU A 214 11.13 -2.53 6.65
CA LEU A 214 10.22 -1.46 7.07
C LEU A 214 10.22 -1.38 8.60
N THR A 215 10.43 -0.17 9.13
CA THR A 215 10.37 0.13 10.57
C THR A 215 9.30 1.17 10.86
N PRO A 216 8.73 1.20 12.08
CA PRO A 216 7.90 2.33 12.49
C PRO A 216 8.64 3.66 12.38
N ASP A 217 7.91 4.74 12.10
CA ASP A 217 8.48 6.09 12.09
C ASP A 217 9.12 6.39 13.47
N PRO A 218 10.41 6.79 13.52
CA PRO A 218 11.09 7.00 14.80
C PRO A 218 10.49 8.12 15.65
N ALA A 219 9.93 9.17 15.03
CA ALA A 219 9.31 10.28 15.75
C ALA A 219 7.95 9.86 16.34
N GLU A 220 7.12 9.15 15.56
CA GLU A 220 5.87 8.58 16.06
C GLU A 220 6.12 7.56 17.17
N ALA A 221 7.11 6.69 17.00
CA ALA A 221 7.48 5.70 18.01
C ALA A 221 7.97 6.36 19.30
N ARG A 222 8.78 7.42 19.21
CA ARG A 222 9.23 8.18 20.38
C ARG A 222 8.08 8.93 21.06
N ALA A 223 7.08 9.41 20.31
CA ALA A 223 5.94 10.12 20.87
C ALA A 223 4.95 9.17 21.58
N ALA A 224 4.67 8.02 20.98
CA ALA A 224 3.62 7.10 21.44
C ALA A 224 4.12 5.92 22.30
N ASP A 225 5.40 5.54 22.20
CA ASP A 225 5.97 4.35 22.81
C ASP A 225 7.41 4.58 23.32
N ASN A 226 7.63 5.70 24.02
CA ASN A 226 8.97 6.12 24.51
C ASN A 226 9.63 5.13 25.47
N ASP A 227 8.84 4.40 26.26
CA ASP A 227 9.28 3.39 27.22
C ASP A 227 9.26 1.97 26.66
N GLY A 228 8.78 1.83 25.42
CA GLY A 228 8.71 0.59 24.69
C GLY A 228 7.61 -0.39 25.13
N LYS A 229 6.72 0.01 26.04
CA LYS A 229 5.70 -0.84 26.68
C LYS A 229 4.28 -0.60 26.16
N LEU A 230 4.13 0.05 25.00
CA LEU A 230 2.80 0.26 24.40
C LEU A 230 2.06 -1.06 24.18
N PHE A 231 2.75 -2.16 23.92
CA PHE A 231 2.12 -3.49 23.79
C PHE A 231 1.42 -3.97 25.07
N GLU A 232 1.85 -3.54 26.25
CA GLU A 232 1.22 -3.86 27.54
C GLU A 232 0.00 -2.97 27.78
N ARG A 233 0.11 -1.69 27.42
CA ARG A 233 -0.94 -0.69 27.63
C ARG A 233 -2.08 -0.80 26.63
N ASP A 234 -1.74 -0.98 25.36
CA ASP A 234 -2.67 -1.02 24.24
C ASP A 234 -2.07 -1.81 23.06
N GLY A 235 -2.44 -3.08 22.97
CA GLY A 235 -2.00 -3.97 21.91
C GLY A 235 -2.51 -3.61 20.51
N GLU A 236 -3.63 -2.89 20.39
CA GLU A 236 -4.15 -2.42 19.11
C GLU A 236 -3.34 -1.23 18.62
N ALA A 237 -3.14 -0.20 19.45
CA ALA A 237 -2.31 0.95 19.15
C ALA A 237 -0.86 0.53 18.85
N CYS A 238 -0.32 -0.44 19.60
CA CYS A 238 0.99 -1.02 19.31
C CYS A 238 1.04 -1.67 17.91
N CYS A 239 0.00 -2.42 17.53
CA CYS A 239 -0.05 -3.01 16.19
C CYS A 239 -0.25 -1.95 15.11
N ASP A 240 -1.02 -0.90 15.36
CA ASP A 240 -1.21 0.19 14.42
C ASP A 240 0.11 0.92 14.13
N LEU A 241 0.77 1.39 15.18
CA LEU A 241 2.05 2.09 15.12
C LEU A 241 3.16 1.25 14.48
N ARG A 242 3.34 -0.01 14.95
CA ARG A 242 4.49 -0.84 14.57
C ARG A 242 4.23 -1.74 13.37
N LYS A 243 2.98 -1.87 12.90
CA LYS A 243 2.63 -2.75 11.78
C LYS A 243 1.74 -2.13 10.74
N VAL A 244 0.71 -1.38 11.12
CA VAL A 244 -0.27 -0.88 10.14
C VAL A 244 0.31 0.24 9.32
N ARG A 245 0.71 1.33 9.98
CA ARG A 245 1.26 2.52 9.33
C ARG A 245 2.51 2.23 8.49
N PRO A 246 3.57 1.59 9.03
CA PRO A 246 4.79 1.35 8.26
C PRO A 246 4.57 0.40 7.09
N LEU A 247 3.70 -0.61 7.25
CA LEU A 247 3.40 -1.52 6.15
C LEU A 247 2.60 -0.84 5.03
N ASN A 248 1.63 0.01 5.39
CA ASN A 248 0.87 0.76 4.38
C ASN A 248 1.80 1.65 3.56
N ALA A 249 2.67 2.41 4.23
CA ALA A 249 3.66 3.26 3.56
C ALA A 249 4.64 2.45 2.70
N GLY A 250 5.18 1.35 3.22
CA GLY A 250 6.15 0.52 2.49
C GLY A 250 5.55 -0.33 1.37
N LEU A 251 4.22 -0.45 1.31
CA LEU A 251 3.50 -1.10 0.21
C LEU A 251 2.94 -0.10 -0.81
N GLU A 252 3.18 1.21 -0.66
CA GLU A 252 2.88 2.19 -1.70
C GLU A 252 3.64 1.83 -2.99
N GLY A 253 2.95 1.91 -4.13
CA GLY A 253 3.49 1.53 -5.45
C GLY A 253 3.38 0.05 -5.80
N PHE A 254 3.03 -0.83 -4.86
CA PHE A 254 2.76 -2.24 -5.16
C PHE A 254 1.26 -2.48 -5.34
N ASP A 255 0.91 -3.09 -6.47
CA ASP A 255 -0.45 -3.51 -6.80
C ASP A 255 -0.76 -4.93 -6.31
N ALA A 256 0.28 -5.72 -6.06
CA ALA A 256 0.21 -7.13 -5.71
C ALA A 256 1.18 -7.47 -4.56
N VAL A 257 0.74 -8.34 -3.65
CA VAL A 257 1.54 -8.83 -2.54
C VAL A 257 1.42 -10.34 -2.41
N ILE A 258 2.55 -11.04 -2.50
CA ILE A 258 2.65 -12.48 -2.22
C ILE A 258 2.71 -12.68 -0.71
N THR A 259 1.96 -13.65 -0.19
CA THR A 259 1.90 -14.00 1.23
C THR A 259 2.07 -15.50 1.48
N GLY A 260 2.54 -15.86 2.67
CA GLY A 260 2.60 -17.27 3.11
C GLY A 260 1.31 -17.80 3.76
N ARG A 261 0.14 -17.21 3.46
CA ARG A 261 -1.15 -17.67 4.03
C ARG A 261 -1.56 -19.01 3.40
N LYS A 262 -2.13 -19.89 4.23
CA LYS A 262 -2.61 -21.22 3.84
C LYS A 262 -3.86 -21.65 4.58
N ARG A 263 -4.69 -22.50 3.95
CA ARG A 263 -5.95 -23.03 4.52
C ARG A 263 -5.70 -23.89 5.75
N ALA A 264 -4.59 -24.63 5.78
CA ALA A 264 -4.20 -25.52 6.89
C ALA A 264 -4.04 -24.82 8.25
N HIS A 265 -3.89 -23.49 8.29
CA HIS A 265 -3.87 -22.72 9.54
C HIS A 265 -5.26 -22.58 10.20
N GLY A 266 -6.34 -22.99 9.53
CA GLY A 266 -7.69 -22.96 10.08
C GLY A 266 -8.27 -21.55 10.26
N GLY A 267 -9.34 -21.46 11.06
CA GLY A 267 -10.07 -20.23 11.31
C GLY A 267 -10.66 -19.62 10.02
N GLY A 268 -10.58 -18.30 9.88
CA GLY A 268 -11.08 -17.57 8.70
C GLY A 268 -10.32 -17.83 7.39
N ARG A 269 -9.38 -18.78 7.36
CA ARG A 269 -8.53 -19.09 6.19
C ARG A 269 -9.00 -20.30 5.40
N GLN A 270 -10.07 -21.00 5.81
CA GLN A 270 -10.54 -22.20 5.10
C GLN A 270 -10.96 -21.92 3.64
N ALA A 271 -11.48 -20.72 3.36
CA ALA A 271 -11.91 -20.30 2.03
C ALA A 271 -10.83 -19.56 1.21
N LEU A 272 -9.58 -19.53 1.68
CA LEU A 272 -8.49 -18.77 1.06
C LEU A 272 -8.33 -19.16 -0.41
N GLN A 273 -8.40 -18.19 -1.32
CA GLN A 273 -8.10 -18.39 -2.75
C GLN A 273 -6.63 -18.08 -3.05
N PRO A 274 -6.02 -18.66 -4.10
CA PRO A 274 -4.68 -18.28 -4.54
C PRO A 274 -4.56 -16.81 -4.89
N PHE A 275 -5.59 -16.19 -5.46
CA PHE A 275 -5.64 -14.76 -5.71
C PHE A 275 -6.85 -14.14 -4.99
N GLU A 276 -6.63 -13.12 -4.17
CA GLU A 276 -7.69 -12.39 -3.47
C GLU A 276 -7.55 -10.90 -3.73
N PHE A 277 -8.65 -10.16 -3.80
CA PHE A 277 -8.63 -8.70 -3.88
C PHE A 277 -9.07 -8.12 -2.53
N ASP A 278 -8.26 -7.25 -1.95
CA ASP A 278 -8.53 -6.69 -0.60
C ASP A 278 -9.20 -5.31 -0.61
N GLY A 279 -9.62 -4.84 -1.79
CA GLY A 279 -10.16 -3.50 -1.99
C GLY A 279 -9.14 -2.53 -2.57
N GLU A 280 -7.85 -2.85 -2.51
CA GLU A 280 -6.77 -2.02 -3.04
C GLU A 280 -5.75 -2.83 -3.84
N ARG A 281 -5.24 -3.92 -3.26
CA ARG A 281 -4.19 -4.77 -3.82
C ARG A 281 -4.67 -6.20 -4.07
N VAL A 282 -3.94 -6.89 -4.93
CA VAL A 282 -4.07 -8.34 -5.09
C VAL A 282 -3.20 -9.05 -4.05
N LYS A 283 -3.80 -9.93 -3.26
CA LYS A 283 -3.08 -10.85 -2.35
C LYS A 283 -2.91 -12.18 -3.05
N ILE A 284 -1.66 -12.60 -3.23
CA ILE A 284 -1.30 -13.87 -3.85
C ILE A 284 -0.88 -14.85 -2.75
N ASN A 285 -1.55 -16.00 -2.68
CA ASN A 285 -1.36 -17.03 -1.67
C ASN A 285 -0.94 -18.34 -2.37
N PRO A 286 0.31 -18.46 -2.87
CA PRO A 286 0.72 -19.57 -3.74
C PRO A 286 0.68 -20.93 -3.03
N VAL A 287 0.80 -20.93 -1.71
CA VAL A 287 0.74 -22.14 -0.86
C VAL A 287 -0.64 -22.35 -0.23
N ALA A 288 -1.69 -21.69 -0.74
CA ALA A 288 -3.03 -21.70 -0.14
C ALA A 288 -3.58 -23.13 0.05
N GLY A 289 -3.40 -23.97 -0.96
CA GLY A 289 -3.95 -25.33 -1.04
C GLY A 289 -3.02 -26.44 -0.56
N LEU A 290 -1.77 -26.16 -0.19
CA LEU A 290 -0.83 -27.21 0.19
C LEU A 290 -1.23 -27.89 1.51
N ALA A 291 -1.19 -29.22 1.53
CA ALA A 291 -1.38 -29.97 2.76
C ALA A 291 -0.11 -29.90 3.63
N PRO A 292 -0.22 -30.09 4.96
CA PRO A 292 0.94 -30.10 5.85
C PRO A 292 2.03 -31.13 5.46
N ALA A 293 1.63 -32.28 4.92
CA ALA A 293 2.56 -33.31 4.45
C ALA A 293 3.39 -32.84 3.24
N ASP A 294 2.76 -32.12 2.29
CA ASP A 294 3.42 -31.58 1.11
C ASP A 294 4.40 -30.47 1.51
N ILE A 295 4.02 -29.62 2.46
CA ILE A 295 4.91 -28.60 3.03
C ILE A 295 6.15 -29.27 3.64
N ALA A 296 5.95 -30.30 4.46
CA ALA A 296 7.06 -31.03 5.08
C ALA A 296 7.95 -31.75 4.05
N ALA A 297 7.37 -32.22 2.93
CA ALA A 297 8.13 -32.79 1.82
C ALA A 297 8.99 -31.73 1.14
N LEU A 298 8.42 -30.58 0.79
CA LEU A 298 9.14 -29.46 0.14
C LEU A 298 10.25 -28.90 1.03
N TYR A 299 10.03 -28.78 2.35
CA TYR A 299 11.09 -28.38 3.29
C TYR A 299 12.31 -29.32 3.23
N ARG A 300 12.09 -30.64 3.13
CA ARG A 300 13.16 -31.62 3.04
C ARG A 300 13.84 -31.59 1.68
N GLU A 301 13.06 -31.57 0.60
CA GLU A 301 13.56 -31.55 -0.77
C GLU A 301 14.45 -30.32 -1.03
N MET A 302 13.96 -29.15 -0.62
CA MET A 302 14.65 -27.88 -0.81
C MET A 302 15.72 -27.60 0.27
N LYS A 303 15.91 -28.52 1.23
CA LYS A 303 16.86 -28.40 2.34
C LYS A 303 16.73 -27.09 3.11
N LEU A 304 15.49 -26.66 3.36
CA LEU A 304 15.22 -25.39 4.00
C LEU A 304 15.61 -25.45 5.48
N PRO A 305 16.35 -24.45 6.00
CA PRO A 305 16.63 -24.39 7.42
C PRO A 305 15.31 -24.25 8.20
N ALA A 306 15.23 -24.88 9.36
CA ALA A 306 14.08 -24.73 10.23
C ALA A 306 14.26 -23.49 11.12
N HIS A 307 13.18 -22.77 11.40
CA HIS A 307 13.23 -21.63 12.32
C HIS A 307 13.74 -22.08 13.71
N PRO A 308 14.71 -21.40 14.35
CA PRO A 308 15.33 -21.85 15.61
C PRO A 308 14.36 -22.04 16.78
N LEU A 309 13.27 -21.26 16.81
CA LEU A 309 12.21 -21.40 17.84
C LEU A 309 11.30 -22.63 17.63
N SER A 310 11.30 -23.27 16.47
CA SER A 310 10.47 -24.46 16.22
C SER A 310 10.83 -25.60 17.18
N SER A 311 12.12 -25.82 17.44
CA SER A 311 12.60 -26.85 18.38
C SER A 311 12.28 -26.53 19.85
N GLN A 312 11.83 -25.31 20.14
CA GLN A 312 11.47 -24.84 21.47
C GLN A 312 9.95 -24.84 21.69
N GLY A 313 9.19 -25.46 20.78
CA GLY A 313 7.72 -25.59 20.90
C GLY A 313 6.92 -24.39 20.37
N TYR A 314 7.54 -23.48 19.62
CA TYR A 314 6.81 -22.41 18.94
C TYR A 314 6.25 -22.90 17.60
N THR A 315 4.92 -23.01 17.50
CA THR A 315 4.20 -23.39 16.28
C THR A 315 3.88 -22.21 15.37
N SER A 316 3.81 -20.99 15.92
CA SER A 316 3.71 -19.73 15.19
C SER A 316 4.49 -18.65 15.92
N VAL A 317 5.23 -17.83 15.17
CA VAL A 317 6.05 -16.74 15.72
C VAL A 317 5.58 -15.38 15.20
N GLY A 318 5.52 -14.41 16.09
CA GLY A 318 5.34 -12.99 15.79
C GLY A 318 6.26 -12.15 16.67
N CYS A 319 5.74 -11.08 17.25
CA CYS A 319 6.51 -10.27 18.20
C CYS A 319 6.70 -11.03 19.53
N TRP A 320 7.86 -10.89 20.17
CA TRP A 320 8.19 -11.54 21.44
C TRP A 320 7.17 -11.31 22.56
N PRO A 321 6.55 -10.12 22.74
CA PRO A 321 5.62 -9.95 23.86
C PRO A 321 4.24 -10.57 23.61
N CYS A 322 3.94 -11.03 22.39
CA CYS A 322 2.62 -11.54 22.01
C CYS A 322 2.66 -12.97 21.45
N THR A 323 3.73 -13.71 21.75
CA THR A 323 3.97 -15.06 21.24
C THR A 323 4.51 -15.95 22.36
N ALA A 324 3.86 -17.09 22.59
CA ALA A 324 4.30 -18.13 23.52
C ALA A 324 4.45 -19.48 22.80
N PRO A 325 5.26 -20.43 23.34
CA PRO A 325 5.20 -21.82 22.94
C PRO A 325 3.79 -22.38 23.15
N SER A 326 3.40 -23.38 22.35
CA SER A 326 2.11 -24.04 22.52
C SER A 326 2.22 -25.53 22.17
N SER A 327 1.58 -26.37 22.99
CA SER A 327 1.30 -27.77 22.72
C SER A 327 -0.14 -27.99 22.22
N GLY A 328 -0.87 -26.91 21.93
CA GLY A 328 -2.26 -26.92 21.50
C GLY A 328 -2.45 -27.52 20.11
N ALA A 329 -3.70 -27.88 19.79
CA ALA A 329 -4.05 -28.57 18.56
C ALA A 329 -3.97 -27.67 17.31
N HIS A 330 -4.00 -26.34 17.46
CA HIS A 330 -3.94 -25.43 16.33
C HIS A 330 -2.60 -24.71 16.25
N ALA A 331 -2.11 -24.53 15.03
CA ALA A 331 -0.80 -23.95 14.73
C ALA A 331 -0.59 -22.52 15.27
N ARG A 332 -1.66 -21.83 15.70
CA ARG A 332 -1.62 -20.44 16.16
C ARG A 332 -1.98 -20.24 17.62
N ASP A 333 -2.16 -21.31 18.39
CA ASP A 333 -2.57 -21.26 19.80
C ASP A 333 -1.60 -20.46 20.69
N GLY A 334 -0.34 -20.32 20.29
CA GLY A 334 0.65 -19.50 20.99
C GLY A 334 0.53 -17.99 20.76
N ARG A 335 -0.42 -17.51 19.94
CA ARG A 335 -0.55 -16.10 19.56
C ARG A 335 -1.59 -15.40 20.43
N TRP A 336 -1.21 -14.26 21.01
CA TRP A 336 -2.07 -13.45 21.90
C TRP A 336 -2.68 -14.25 23.07
N PRO A 337 -1.85 -14.86 23.95
CA PRO A 337 -2.35 -15.59 25.11
C PRO A 337 -3.22 -14.67 25.98
N GLY A 338 -4.44 -15.11 26.31
CA GLY A 338 -5.40 -14.35 27.11
C GLY A 338 -6.24 -13.32 26.34
N SER A 339 -6.31 -13.39 25.01
CA SER A 339 -7.11 -12.50 24.15
C SER A 339 -7.95 -13.29 23.14
N ASP A 340 -9.15 -12.78 22.79
CA ASP A 340 -10.05 -13.36 21.77
C ASP A 340 -9.60 -13.13 20.31
N ARG A 341 -8.36 -12.65 20.11
CA ARG A 341 -7.87 -12.23 18.79
C ARG A 341 -7.46 -13.43 17.94
N SER A 342 -8.11 -13.61 16.79
CA SER A 342 -7.80 -14.70 15.84
C SER A 342 -6.85 -14.29 14.70
N GLU A 343 -6.88 -13.03 14.27
CA GLU A 343 -6.07 -12.52 13.16
C GLU A 343 -5.31 -11.23 13.49
N CYS A 344 -4.17 -11.06 12.79
CA CYS A 344 -3.42 -9.82 12.90
C CYS A 344 -4.11 -8.75 12.04
N GLY A 345 -4.19 -7.51 12.55
CA GLY A 345 -4.71 -6.36 11.80
C GLY A 345 -3.87 -5.95 10.58
N ILE A 346 -3.00 -6.83 10.06
CA ILE A 346 -2.27 -6.70 8.79
C ILE A 346 -3.16 -7.00 7.58
N PHE A 347 -4.15 -7.88 7.75
CA PHE A 347 -4.98 -8.34 6.65
C PHE A 347 -6.44 -7.89 6.77
N ASP A 348 -6.76 -7.00 7.71
CA ASP A 348 -8.10 -6.49 7.95
C ASP A 348 -8.49 -5.44 6.87
N PRO A 349 -9.61 -5.62 6.15
CA PRO A 349 -10.09 -4.71 5.10
C PRO A 349 -10.50 -3.32 5.61
N VAL A 350 -10.63 -3.07 6.92
CA VAL A 350 -10.94 -1.74 7.48
C VAL A 350 -9.78 -0.73 7.33
N ARG A 351 -8.64 -1.16 6.77
CA ARG A 351 -7.38 -0.40 6.65
C ARG A 351 -7.42 0.85 5.75
N THR A 352 -8.24 0.90 4.70
CA THR A 352 -8.15 1.99 3.71
C THR A 352 -8.74 3.32 4.21
N ALA A 353 -9.69 3.29 5.15
CA ALA A 353 -10.45 4.49 5.54
C ALA A 353 -9.72 5.45 6.52
N ARG A 354 -8.69 4.99 7.25
CA ARG A 354 -8.02 5.80 8.30
C ARG A 354 -6.85 6.65 7.80
N ALA A 355 -6.27 6.34 6.64
CA ALA A 355 -5.07 7.03 6.13
C ALA A 355 -5.36 8.37 5.42
N ASP A 356 -6.54 8.52 4.80
CA ASP A 356 -6.89 9.68 3.97
C ASP A 356 -7.19 10.97 4.77
N ALA A 357 -7.40 10.87 6.08
CA ALA A 357 -7.80 12.00 6.91
C ALA A 357 -6.71 13.07 7.13
N ALA A 358 -5.43 12.79 6.82
CA ALA A 358 -4.29 13.60 7.25
C ALA A 358 -3.81 14.72 6.29
N ARG A 359 -4.35 14.86 5.06
CA ARG A 359 -3.74 15.68 3.99
C ARG A 359 -4.57 16.89 3.50
N LYS A 360 -4.92 17.88 4.34
CA LYS A 360 -5.67 19.09 3.87
C LYS A 360 -4.81 20.37 3.86
N ARG A 361 -4.64 21.01 2.69
CA ARG A 361 -4.07 22.36 2.46
C ARG A 361 -5.10 23.31 1.82
N ALA A 362 -4.92 24.62 1.98
CA ALA A 362 -5.82 25.66 1.45
C ALA A 362 -5.43 26.11 0.02
N VAL A 363 -6.43 26.23 -0.87
CA VAL A 363 -6.29 26.58 -2.31
C VAL A 363 -6.37 28.09 -2.54
N ARG A 364 -5.60 28.59 -3.52
CA ARG A 364 -5.54 30.01 -3.91
C ARG A 364 -6.17 30.23 -5.30
N LEU A 365 -6.97 31.28 -5.45
CA LEU A 365 -7.49 31.76 -6.74
C LEU A 365 -6.56 32.85 -7.27
N ILE A 366 -6.19 32.79 -8.55
CA ILE A 366 -5.50 33.89 -9.23
C ILE A 366 -6.45 34.42 -10.30
N GLY A 367 -6.88 35.66 -10.15
CA GLY A 367 -7.75 36.40 -11.07
C GLY A 367 -7.39 37.87 -11.05
#